data_AF-A0A946ZH96-F1
#
_entry.id   AF-A0A946ZH96-F1
#
_cell.length_a   1.000
_cell.length_b   1.000
_cell.length_c   1.000
_cell.angle_alpha   90.00
_cell.angle_beta   90.00
_cell.angle_gamma   90.00
#
_symmetry.space_group_name_H-M   'P 1'
#
loop_
_entity.id
_entity.type
_entity.pdbx_description
1 polymer ?
#
loop_
_entity_poly.entity_id
_entity_poly.type
_entity_poly.pdbx_seq_one_letter_code
_entity_poly.pdbx_strand_id
1 'polypeptide(L)'
;MIKSFRIVALFEGISYILLLFIAVPVKYLLHDPQYVKLLGLPHGIWFMIYVIMAIVIYSEGKWSQKILYHILLAGIIPFGTFYIDYKYLRHTE
;
A
#
# COMPACT_ATOMS: atom_id res chain seq x y z
N MET A 1 -5.27 15.79 3.68
CA MET A 1 -4.36 14.65 3.90
C MET A 1 -5.01 13.28 3.75
N ILE A 2 -6.14 13.00 4.41
CA ILE A 2 -6.79 11.67 4.35
C ILE A 2 -7.18 11.27 2.91
N LYS A 3 -7.71 12.21 2.09
CA LYS A 3 -8.02 11.98 0.67
C LYS A 3 -6.77 11.64 -0.17
N SER A 4 -5.64 12.29 0.08
CA SER A 4 -4.37 12.01 -0.62
C SER A 4 -3.80 10.66 -0.21
N PHE A 5 -3.85 10.34 1.10
CA PHE A 5 -3.44 9.03 1.61
C PHE A 5 -4.28 7.89 1.02
N ARG A 6 -5.58 8.10 0.82
CA ARG A 6 -6.44 7.14 0.13
C ARG A 6 -5.95 6.84 -1.29
N ILE A 7 -5.59 7.87 -2.06
CA ILE A 7 -5.08 7.70 -3.43
C ILE A 7 -3.78 6.90 -3.39
N VAL A 8 -2.85 7.27 -2.50
CA VAL A 8 -1.57 6.55 -2.31
C VAL A 8 -1.80 5.09 -1.93
N ALA A 9 -2.70 4.81 -0.98
CA ALA A 9 -3.04 3.46 -0.54
C ALA A 9 -3.63 2.61 -1.67
N LEU A 10 -4.46 3.20 -2.54
CA LEU A 10 -4.99 2.53 -3.73
C LEU A 10 -3.88 2.23 -4.74
N PHE A 11 -3.00 3.19 -5.04
CA PHE A 11 -1.88 2.96 -5.95
C PHE A 11 -0.91 1.91 -5.42
N GLU A 12 -0.61 1.93 -4.12
CA GLU A 12 0.18 0.91 -3.43
C GLU A 12 -0.46 -0.46 -3.60
N GLY A 13 -1.75 -0.60 -3.27
CA GLY A 13 -2.45 -1.88 -3.35
C GLY A 13 -2.54 -2.42 -4.78
N ILE A 14 -2.82 -1.55 -5.75
CA ILE A 14 -2.83 -1.91 -7.18
C ILE A 14 -1.43 -2.35 -7.64
N SER A 15 -0.38 -1.60 -7.26
CA SER A 15 1.00 -1.94 -7.62
C SER A 15 1.44 -3.27 -7.02
N TYR A 16 0.98 -3.60 -5.80
CA TYR A 16 1.28 -4.87 -5.15
C TYR A 16 0.57 -6.05 -5.80
N ILE A 17 -0.71 -5.87 -6.16
CA ILE A 17 -1.48 -6.87 -6.92
C ILE A 17 -0.82 -7.12 -8.28
N LEU A 18 -0.45 -6.06 -9.01
CA LEU A 18 0.28 -6.19 -10.28
C LEU A 18 1.60 -6.95 -10.10
N LEU A 19 2.34 -6.68 -9.02
CA LEU A 19 3.59 -7.36 -8.73
C LEU A 19 3.38 -8.86 -8.46
N LEU A 20 2.37 -9.22 -7.67
CA LEU A 20 2.07 -10.62 -7.34
C LEU A 20 1.45 -11.41 -8.51
N PHE A 21 0.53 -10.81 -9.26
CA PHE A 21 -0.21 -11.51 -10.32
C PHE A 21 0.44 -11.43 -11.70
N ILE A 22 1.34 -10.47 -11.94
CA ILE A 22 2.06 -10.34 -13.22
C ILE A 22 3.54 -10.64 -13.00
N ALA A 23 4.21 -9.87 -12.14
CA ALA A 23 5.66 -9.94 -12.06
C ALA A 23 6.17 -11.30 -11.54
N VAL A 24 5.52 -11.87 -10.52
CA VAL A 24 5.86 -13.20 -9.99
C VAL A 24 5.65 -14.31 -11.03
N PRO A 25 4.46 -14.50 -11.64
CA PRO A 25 4.29 -15.56 -12.64
C PRO A 25 5.16 -15.34 -13.87
N VAL A 26 5.38 -14.11 -14.34
CA VAL A 26 6.32 -13.84 -15.44
C VAL A 26 7.74 -14.26 -15.06
N LYS A 27 8.21 -13.95 -13.85
CA LYS A 27 9.53 -14.37 -13.37
C LYS A 27 9.69 -15.90 -13.36
N TYR A 28 8.67 -16.64 -12.94
CA TYR A 28 8.75 -18.10 -12.85
C TYR A 28 8.48 -18.82 -14.17
N LEU A 29 7.59 -18.29 -15.02
CA LEU A 29 7.21 -18.91 -16.30
C LEU A 29 8.20 -18.56 -17.41
N LEU A 30 8.61 -17.30 -17.51
CA LEU A 30 9.48 -16.80 -18.57
C LEU A 30 10.95 -16.69 -18.13
N HIS A 31 11.26 -17.02 -16.87
CA HIS A 31 12.60 -16.88 -16.27
C HIS A 31 13.20 -15.46 -16.39
N ASP A 32 12.36 -14.46 -16.67
CA ASP A 32 12.77 -13.08 -16.88
C ASP A 32 12.41 -12.21 -15.65
N PRO A 33 13.42 -11.72 -14.90
CA PRO A 33 13.19 -10.88 -13.72
C PRO A 33 12.93 -9.40 -14.05
N GLN A 34 12.93 -8.98 -15.32
CA GLN A 34 12.78 -7.56 -15.71
C GLN A 34 11.50 -6.93 -15.15
N TYR A 35 10.36 -7.63 -15.22
CA TYR A 35 9.08 -7.11 -14.75
C TYR A 35 9.02 -6.94 -13.23
N VAL A 36 9.73 -7.79 -12.48
CA VAL A 36 9.84 -7.66 -11.02
C VAL A 36 10.66 -6.44 -10.66
N LYS A 37 11.72 -6.14 -11.39
CA LYS A 37 12.50 -4.90 -11.18
C LYS A 37 11.70 -3.66 -11.57
N LEU A 38 11.01 -3.72 -12.70
CA LEU A 38 10.23 -2.60 -13.24
C LEU A 38 9.03 -2.25 -12.34
N LEU A 39 8.32 -3.24 -11.81
CA LEU A 39 7.16 -3.04 -10.94
C LEU A 39 7.55 -2.92 -9.46
N GLY A 40 8.65 -3.56 -9.04
CA GLY A 40 9.14 -3.53 -7.66
C GLY A 40 9.64 -2.17 -7.22
N LEU A 41 10.35 -1.44 -8.08
CA LEU A 41 10.84 -0.10 -7.76
C LEU A 41 9.70 0.91 -7.49
N PRO A 42 8.71 1.09 -8.40
CA PRO A 42 7.59 1.98 -8.15
C PRO A 42 6.72 1.50 -6.99
N HIS A 43 6.51 0.19 -6.83
CA HIS A 43 5.80 -0.34 -5.67
C HIS A 43 6.48 0.04 -4.34
N GLY A 44 7.79 -0.13 -4.24
CA GLY A 44 8.56 0.27 -3.05
C GLY A 44 8.47 1.76 -2.74
N ILE A 45 8.46 2.62 -3.77
CA ILE A 45 8.26 4.07 -3.59
C ILE A 45 6.86 4.34 -3.01
N TRP A 46 5.81 3.74 -3.58
CA TRP A 46 4.44 3.91 -3.09
C TRP A 46 4.27 3.40 -1.65
N PHE A 47 4.90 2.26 -1.32
CA PHE A 47 4.91 1.71 0.03
C PHE A 47 5.59 2.66 1.03
N MET A 48 6.74 3.25 0.68
CA MET A 48 7.42 4.23 1.53
C MET A 48 6.55 5.48 1.76
N ILE A 49 5.92 6.01 0.71
CA ILE A 49 5.01 7.16 0.82
C ILE A 49 3.81 6.82 1.71
N TYR A 50 3.26 5.61 1.56
CA TYR A 50 2.17 5.11 2.40
C TYR A 50 2.57 5.10 3.88
N VAL A 51 3.71 4.51 4.23
CA VAL A 51 4.20 4.45 5.62
C VAL A 51 4.42 5.85 6.20
N ILE A 52 5.06 6.75 5.44
CA ILE A 52 5.31 8.13 5.89
C ILE A 52 3.97 8.83 6.16
N MET A 53 3.03 8.79 5.21
CA MET A 53 1.73 9.43 5.40
C MET A 53 0.94 8.84 6.58
N ALA A 54 1.02 7.53 6.81
CA ALA A 54 0.39 6.89 7.96
C ALA A 54 0.95 7.43 9.29
N ILE A 55 2.27 7.62 9.39
CA ILE A 55 2.93 8.19 10.56
C ILE A 55 2.55 9.67 10.74
N VAL A 56 2.51 10.45 9.67
CA VAL A 56 2.13 11.87 9.76
C VAL A 56 0.68 12.02 10.24
N ILE A 57 -0.27 11.25 9.69
CA ILE A 57 -1.68 11.29 10.13
C ILE A 57 -1.83 10.85 11.59
N TYR A 58 -1.03 9.87 12.03
CA TYR A 58 -0.96 9.47 13.43
C TYR A 58 -0.39 10.60 14.32
N SER A 59 0.65 11.30 13.87
CA SER A 59 1.22 12.45 14.59
C SER A 59 0.27 13.63 14.70
N GLU A 60 -0.70 13.77 13.78
CA GLU A 60 -1.78 14.75 13.88
C GLU A 60 -2.83 14.38 14.96
N GLY A 61 -2.66 13.26 15.67
CA GLY A 61 -3.56 12.82 16.73
C GLY A 61 -4.91 12.31 16.24
N LYS A 62 -5.07 12.13 14.92
CA LYS A 62 -6.35 11.71 14.32
C LYS A 62 -6.63 10.22 14.54
N TRP A 63 -5.60 9.40 14.77
CA TRP A 63 -5.70 7.95 14.88
C TRP A 63 -5.04 7.41 16.15
N SER A 64 -5.60 6.33 16.70
CA SER A 64 -4.99 5.60 17.82
C SER A 64 -3.82 4.71 17.36
N GLN A 65 -2.92 4.35 18.28
CA GLN A 65 -1.80 3.44 17.99
C GLN A 65 -2.25 2.09 17.40
N LYS A 66 -3.43 1.59 17.82
CA LYS A 66 -4.00 0.35 17.27
C LYS A 66 -4.34 0.50 15.78
N ILE A 67 -4.84 1.67 15.37
CA ILE A 67 -5.17 1.95 13.97
C ILE A 67 -3.88 2.02 13.15
N LEU A 68 -2.85 2.74 13.62
CA LEU A 68 -1.54 2.78 12.96
C LEU A 68 -0.99 1.36 12.71
N TYR A 69 -1.06 0.48 13.72
CA TYR A 69 -0.56 -0.88 13.59
C TYR A 69 -1.33 -1.70 12.54
N HIS A 70 -2.67 -1.56 12.50
CA HIS A 70 -3.48 -2.20 11.45
C HIS A 70 -3.14 -1.66 10.06
N ILE A 71 -2.87 -0.37 9.93
CA ILE A 71 -2.51 0.28 8.66
C ILE A 71 -1.16 -0.22 8.16
N LEU A 72 -0.15 -0.30 9.03
CA LEU A 72 1.16 -0.84 8.67
C LEU A 72 1.08 -2.32 8.26
N LEU A 73 0.34 -3.14 9.01
CA LEU A 73 0.09 -4.54 8.65
C LEU A 73 -0.63 -4.66 7.31
N ALA A 74 -1.61 -3.80 7.06
CA ALA A 74 -2.36 -3.75 5.83
C ALA A 74 -1.54 -3.35 4.60
N GLY A 75 -0.44 -2.61 4.77
CA GLY A 75 0.51 -2.34 3.69
C GLY A 75 1.37 -3.54 3.29
N ILE A 76 1.46 -4.58 4.14
CA ILE A 76 2.25 -5.79 3.85
C ILE A 76 1.34 -6.90 3.29
N ILE A 77 0.07 -6.89 3.69
CA ILE A 77 -0.90 -7.90 3.26
C ILE A 77 -1.51 -7.46 1.93
N PRO A 78 -1.49 -8.31 0.88
CA PRO A 78 -2.19 -8.00 -0.35
C PRO A 78 -3.69 -7.83 -0.04
N PHE A 79 -4.29 -6.76 -0.57
CA PHE A 79 -5.66 -6.29 -0.26
C PHE A 79 -5.86 -5.61 1.10
N GLY A 80 -4.85 -5.57 1.98
CA GLY A 80 -4.97 -4.90 3.27
C GLY A 80 -5.23 -3.40 3.13
N THR A 81 -4.55 -2.73 2.20
CA THR A 81 -4.75 -1.30 1.93
C THR A 81 -6.16 -0.95 1.47
N PHE A 82 -6.83 -1.84 0.73
CA PHE A 82 -8.25 -1.70 0.38
C PHE A 82 -9.18 -1.83 1.60
N TYR A 83 -8.85 -2.72 2.55
CA TYR A 83 -9.62 -2.86 3.79
C TYR A 83 -9.51 -1.62 4.69
N ILE A 84 -8.30 -1.07 4.81
CA ILE A 84 -8.06 0.18 5.56
C ILE A 84 -8.81 1.34 4.91
N ASP A 85 -8.81 1.42 3.58
CA ASP A 85 -9.56 2.43 2.86
C ASP A 85 -11.06 2.37 3.19
N TYR A 86 -11.65 1.18 3.09
CA TYR A 86 -13.06 0.97 3.38
C TYR A 86 -13.41 1.31 4.84
N LYS A 87 -12.58 0.84 5.79
CA LYS A 87 -12.90 0.88 7.22
C LYS A 87 -12.60 2.23 7.89
N TYR A 88 -11.47 2.85 7.56
CA TYR A 88 -10.98 4.03 8.27
C TYR A 88 -11.03 5.31 7.42
N LEU A 89 -10.74 5.23 6.12
CA LEU A 89 -10.64 6.44 5.28
C LEU A 89 -12.00 6.93 4.79
N ARG A 90 -13.01 6.07 4.72
CA ARG A 90 -14.34 6.40 4.19
C ARG A 90 -15.27 7.10 5.19
N HIS A 91 -15.00 6.97 6.50
CA HIS A 91 -15.85 7.54 7.57
C HIS A 91 -15.26 8.80 8.22
N THR A 92 -14.06 9.24 7.81
CA THR A 92 -13.40 10.43 8.38
C THR A 92 -13.65 11.70 7.53
N GLU A 93 -14.87 11.85 6.98
CA GLU A 93 -15.27 13.07 6.26
C GLU A 93 -15.51 14.27 7.20
#